data_AF-A0A1C3NT86-F1
#
_entry.id   AF-A0A1C3NT86-F1
#
_cell.length_a   1.000
_cell.length_b   1.000
_cell.length_c   1.000
_cell.angle_alpha   90.00
_cell.angle_beta   90.00
_cell.angle_gamma   90.00
#
_symmetry.space_group_name_H-M   'P 1'
#
loop_
_entity.id
_entity.type
_entity.pdbx_description
1 polymer ?
#
loop_
_entity_poly.entity_id
_entity_poly.type
_entity_poly.pdbx_seq_one_letter_code
_entity_poly.pdbx_strand_id
1 'polypeptide(L)' 'MEMARLSPEVIAVRNSRDPNGPALIYTRAEIEALVLGAKDGDFDEFLQ' A
#
# COMPACT_ATOMS: atom_id res chain seq x y z
N MET A 1 -9.29 -0.30 3.67
CA MET A 1 -8.33 0.06 2.61
C MET A 1 -8.77 -0.68 1.35
N GLU A 2 -8.71 -0.03 0.20
CA GLU A 2 -8.95 -0.66 -1.10
C GLU A 2 -7.79 -0.35 -2.05
N MET A 3 -7.55 -1.24 -3.02
CA MET A 3 -6.44 -1.12 -3.96
C MET A 3 -6.92 -1.32 -5.40
N ALA A 4 -6.38 -0.53 -6.31
CA ALA A 4 -6.63 -0.64 -7.75
C ALA A 4 -5.32 -0.53 -8.54
N ARG A 5 -5.11 -1.43 -9.49
CA ARG A 5 -3.98 -1.32 -10.43
C ARG A 5 -4.37 -0.36 -11.55
N LEU A 6 -3.65 0.74 -11.70
CA LEU A 6 -3.89 1.74 -12.76
C LEU A 6 -3.08 1.44 -14.02
N SER A 7 -1.90 0.83 -13.86
CA SER A 7 -1.02 0.35 -14.94
C SER A 7 -0.13 -0.78 -14.40
N PRO A 8 0.70 -1.45 -15.22
CA PRO A 8 1.61 -2.49 -14.74
C PRO A 8 2.49 -2.06 -13.56
N GLU A 9 2.93 -0.80 -13.57
CA GLU A 9 3.87 -0.22 -12.61
C GLU A 9 3.19 0.67 -11.56
N VAL A 10 1.88 0.92 -11.62
CA VAL A 10 1.20 1.90 -10.76
C VAL A 10 0.00 1.28 -10.03
N ILE A 11 -0.03 1.46 -8.71
CA ILE A 11 -1.08 1.00 -7.81
C ILE A 11 -1.63 2.20 -7.04
N ALA A 12 -2.95 2.38 -7.09
CA ALA A 12 -3.67 3.33 -6.27
C ALA A 12 -4.21 2.64 -5.01
N VAL A 13 -4.06 3.30 -3.86
CA VAL A 13 -4.54 2.82 -2.56
C VAL A 13 -5.43 3.89 -1.94
N ARG A 14 -6.66 3.52 -1.57
CA ARG A 14 -7.66 4.44 -1.01
C ARG A 14 -8.15 3.98 0.35
N ASN A 15 -8.54 4.95 1.18
CA ASN A 15 -9.29 4.66 2.38
C ASN A 15 -10.72 4.26 1.99
N SER A 16 -11.05 2.99 2.19
CA SER A 16 -12.40 2.45 1.88
C SER A 16 -13.52 3.08 2.70
N ARG A 17 -13.22 3.78 3.82
CA ARG A 17 -14.20 4.54 4.60
C ARG A 17 -14.44 5.96 4.05
N ASP A 18 -13.62 6.39 3.10
CA ASP A 18 -13.75 7.67 2.40
C ASP A 18 -13.57 7.43 0.88
N PRO A 19 -14.58 6.86 0.20
CA PRO A 19 -14.46 6.43 -1.19
C PRO A 19 -14.29 7.60 -2.17
N ASN A 20 -14.67 8.82 -1.77
CA ASN A 20 -14.47 10.04 -2.56
C ASN A 20 -13.19 10.80 -2.17
N GLY A 21 -12.48 10.32 -1.15
CA GLY A 21 -11.21 10.86 -0.69
C GLY A 21 -10.05 10.58 -1.64
N PRO A 22 -8.88 11.18 -1.37
CA PRO A 22 -7.70 11.03 -2.20
C PRO A 22 -7.17 9.58 -2.18
N ALA A 23 -6.57 9.17 -3.30
CA ALA A 23 -5.81 7.93 -3.38
C ALA A 23 -4.32 8.22 -3.29
N LEU A 24 -3.61 7.41 -2.51
CA LEU A 24 -2.16 7.36 -2.54
C LEU A 24 -1.72 6.57 -3.77
N ILE A 25 -0.73 7.09 -4.51
CA ILE A 25 -0.21 6.45 -5.72
C ILE A 25 1.16 5.89 -5.40
N TYR A 26 1.29 4.58 -5.55
CA TYR A 26 2.53 3.85 -5.37
C TYR A 26 2.96 3.21 -6.67
N THR A 27 4.27 3.07 -6.84
CA THR A 27 4.83 2.14 -7.81
C THR A 27 4.60 0.70 -7.36
N ARG A 28 4.62 -0.23 -8.32
CA ARG A 28 4.63 -1.67 -8.01
C ARG A 28 5.80 -2.03 -7.09
N ALA A 29 6.99 -1.49 -7.38
CA ALA A 29 8.20 -1.76 -6.59
C ALA A 29 8.07 -1.31 -5.12
N GLU A 30 7.45 -0.15 -4.87
CA GLU A 30 7.20 0.32 -3.49
C GLU A 30 6.23 -0.59 -2.73
N ILE A 31 5.15 -1.07 -3.37
CA ILE A 31 4.23 -2.02 -2.75
C ILE A 31 4.91 -3.37 -2.49
N GLU A 32 5.76 -3.84 -3.41
CA GLU A 32 6.54 -5.06 -3.21
C GLU A 32 7.50 -4.93 -2.03
N ALA A 33 8.23 -3.83 -1.94
CA ALA A 33 9.12 -3.53 -0.82
C ALA A 33 8.35 -3.48 0.51
N LEU A 34 7.19 -2.82 0.54
CA LEU A 34 6.32 -2.76 1.72
C LEU A 34 5.89 -4.16 2.19
N VAL A 35 5.48 -5.03 1.25
CA VAL A 35 5.04 -6.40 1.57
C VAL A 35 6.20 -7.27 2.03
N LEU A 36 7.39 -7.09 1.45
CA LEU A 36 8.58 -7.83 1.86
C LEU A 36 9.04 -7.41 3.25
N GLY A 37 9.17 -6.11 3.54
CA GLY A 37 9.50 -5.63 4.88
C GLY A 37 8.49 -6.08 5.93
N ALA A 38 7.20 -6.12 5.59
CA ALA A 38 6.18 -6.67 6.48
C ALA A 38 6.31 -8.17 6.76
N LYS A 39 6.86 -8.94 5.83
CA LYS A 39 7.16 -10.36 6.06
C LYS A 39 8.44 -10.57 6.86
N ASP A 40 9.41 -9.66 6.69
CA ASP A 40 10.71 -9.72 7.36
C ASP A 40 10.68 -9.18 8.80
N GLY A 41 9.54 -8.62 9.23
CA GLY A 41 9.32 -8.15 10.61
C GLY A 41 9.65 -6.67 10.83
N ASP A 42 9.82 -5.89 9.76
CA ASP A 42 10.15 -4.45 9.86
C ASP A 42 9.12 -3.64 10.66
N PHE A 43 7.90 -4.15 10.80
CA PHE A 43 6.83 -3.49 11.55
C PHE A 43 6.63 -4.04 12.97
N ASP A 44 7.42 -5.01 13.42
CA ASP A 44 7.27 -5.63 14.74
C ASP A 44 7.46 -4.61 15.88
N GLU A 45 8.26 -3.56 15.64
CA GLU A 45 8.44 -2.45 16.58
C GLU A 45 7.16 -1.65 16.87
N PHE A 46 6.16 -1.68 15.97
CA PHE A 46 4.89 -0.97 16.15
C PHE A 46 3.87 -1.76 16.98
N LEU A 47 4.17 -3.00 17.39
CA LEU A 47 3.26 -3.88 18.13
C LEU A 47 3.41 -3.80 19.67
N GLN A 48 4.05 -2.75 20.18
CA GLN A 48 4.26 -2.51 21.63
C GLN A 48 2.94 -2.35 22.40
#